data_AF-A0A0R3X903-F1
#
_entry.id   AF-A0A0R3X903-F1
#
_cell.length_a   1.000
_cell.length_b   1.000
_cell.length_c   1.000
_cell.angle_alpha   90.00
_cell.angle_beta   90.00
_cell.angle_gamma   90.00
#
_symmetry.space_group_name_H-M   'P 1'
#
loop_
_entity.id
_entity.type
_entity.pdbx_description
1 polymer ?
#
loop_
_entity_poly.entity_id
_entity_poly.type
_entity_poly.pdbx_seq_one_letter_code
_entity_poly.pdbx_strand_id
1 'polypeptide(L)'
;MPRKNNVMALKSKIAQLETELGKARPVRQKIAQISGEVTSTNPYSRLMALQKMGVVENYAQIREKAVAIVGLGGVGSVAAEMLVRCGIGRLILFDYDKVELANMNRLFFQPHQVGLSKVQAAEATLQLINPDVSLESHNYDITLVDNFDAFLTTLRGNAGTPVDLVWFESGVSEDALSCHFQLMYPGRTACFECMPPLVVAAGLNDTKVLKRDGVCAASLPTTMAIVAGLMVQNVLKFLLNFGEVSSYFGYGAAKDTVYRVDLRPNPLCADAWCRQRQKERRAQLIIRGLPEDAPWDAEVQMSVAAERERLARENAIAPLHADNEFQIELVGSSVVDETCSEDAAPVASVVTSEELAETGRSDNKVSNDGPSLYELMEKLRGL
;
A
#
# COMPACT_ATOMS: atom_id res chain seq x y z
N MET A 1 -42.33 -9.22 -38.21
CA MET A 1 -41.23 -8.42 -38.81
C MET A 1 -40.94 -7.05 -38.17
N PRO A 2 -41.86 -6.30 -37.51
CA PRO A 2 -41.56 -4.94 -37.01
C PRO A 2 -40.55 -4.86 -35.85
N ARG A 3 -40.53 -5.87 -34.95
CA ARG A 3 -39.67 -5.86 -33.76
C ARG A 3 -38.16 -5.99 -34.06
N LYS A 4 -37.77 -6.66 -35.14
CA LYS A 4 -36.34 -6.83 -35.50
C LYS A 4 -35.72 -5.53 -36.03
N ASN A 5 -36.47 -4.71 -36.76
CA ASN A 5 -35.99 -3.41 -37.27
C ASN A 5 -35.76 -2.39 -36.15
N ASN A 6 -36.60 -2.39 -35.11
CA ASN A 6 -36.39 -1.53 -33.93
C ASN A 6 -35.14 -1.90 -33.13
N VAL A 7 -34.80 -3.18 -33.03
CA VAL A 7 -33.59 -3.62 -32.31
C VAL A 7 -32.31 -3.18 -33.04
N MET A 8 -32.27 -3.27 -34.37
CA MET A 8 -31.13 -2.77 -35.15
C MET A 8 -30.98 -1.25 -35.04
N ALA A 9 -32.08 -0.50 -35.13
CA ALA A 9 -32.07 0.95 -35.00
C ALA A 9 -31.58 1.41 -33.61
N LEU A 10 -32.03 0.73 -32.54
CA LEU A 10 -31.58 1.00 -31.17
C LEU A 10 -30.10 0.66 -30.98
N LYS A 11 -29.62 -0.47 -31.51
CA LYS A 11 -28.19 -0.83 -31.46
C LYS A 11 -27.31 0.19 -32.19
N SER A 12 -27.75 0.64 -33.37
CA SER A 12 -27.04 1.69 -34.12
C SER A 12 -27.00 3.00 -33.35
N LYS A 13 -28.10 3.37 -32.68
CA LYS A 13 -28.18 4.60 -31.88
C LYS A 13 -27.34 4.52 -30.61
N ILE A 14 -27.26 3.35 -29.97
CA ILE A 14 -26.36 3.09 -28.84
C ILE A 14 -24.90 3.25 -29.30
N ALA A 15 -24.50 2.61 -30.38
CA ALA A 15 -23.13 2.73 -30.90
C ALA A 15 -22.77 4.18 -31.28
N GLN A 16 -23.74 4.94 -31.80
CA GLN A 16 -23.56 6.35 -32.14
C GLN A 16 -23.39 7.21 -30.88
N LEU A 17 -24.23 7.01 -29.86
CA LEU A 17 -24.14 7.69 -28.57
C LEU A 17 -22.86 7.32 -27.80
N GLU A 18 -22.43 6.06 -27.85
CA GLU A 18 -21.15 5.60 -27.28
C GLU A 18 -19.97 6.28 -27.98
N THR A 19 -20.04 6.45 -29.30
CA THR A 19 -19.02 7.17 -30.08
C THR A 19 -18.99 8.66 -29.75
N GLU A 20 -20.16 9.29 -29.57
CA GLU A 20 -20.27 10.70 -29.15
C GLU A 20 -19.76 10.91 -27.72
N LEU A 21 -20.08 10.00 -26.80
CA LEU A 21 -19.60 10.01 -25.42
C LEU A 21 -18.08 9.78 -25.35
N GLY A 22 -17.55 8.90 -26.19
CA GLY A 22 -16.12 8.60 -26.30
C GLY A 22 -15.28 9.77 -26.83
N LYS A 23 -15.87 10.63 -27.68
CA LYS A 23 -15.21 11.87 -28.17
C LYS A 23 -15.13 12.96 -27.10
N ALA A 24 -15.98 12.91 -26.07
CA ALA A 24 -16.08 13.97 -25.05
C ALA A 24 -15.10 13.81 -23.88
N ARG A 25 -14.52 12.60 -23.68
CA ARG A 25 -13.57 12.37 -22.57
C ARG A 25 -12.14 12.41 -23.09
N PRO A 26 -11.28 13.30 -22.57
CA PRO A 26 -9.85 13.26 -22.89
C PRO A 26 -9.27 11.94 -22.38
N VAL A 27 -9.00 11.00 -23.28
CA VAL A 27 -8.33 9.74 -22.95
C VAL A 27 -6.84 9.96 -23.10
N ARG A 28 -6.12 9.75 -22.01
CA ARG A 28 -4.66 9.79 -22.00
C ARG A 28 -4.10 8.70 -22.94
N GLN A 29 -3.09 9.03 -23.75
CA GLN A 29 -2.40 8.04 -24.58
C GLN A 29 -1.45 7.15 -23.76
N LYS A 30 -1.18 5.94 -24.25
CA LYS A 30 -0.23 5.04 -23.59
C LYS A 30 1.19 5.60 -23.67
N ILE A 31 1.92 5.53 -22.55
CA ILE A 31 3.34 5.85 -22.45
C ILE A 31 4.13 4.54 -22.42
N ALA A 32 5.02 4.35 -23.40
CA ALA A 32 5.82 3.14 -23.52
C ALA A 32 6.90 3.02 -22.42
N GLN A 33 7.57 4.14 -22.11
CA GLN A 33 8.62 4.22 -21.09
C GLN A 33 8.33 5.35 -20.11
N ILE A 34 8.42 5.05 -18.82
CA ILE A 34 8.27 6.07 -17.78
C ILE A 34 9.42 7.07 -17.89
N SER A 35 9.10 8.37 -17.86
CA SER A 35 10.09 9.45 -17.88
C SER A 35 10.00 10.32 -16.62
N GLY A 36 11.15 10.84 -16.20
CA GLY A 36 11.26 11.80 -15.09
C GLY A 36 11.17 13.26 -15.51
N GLU A 37 10.71 13.53 -16.73
CA GLU A 37 10.53 14.89 -17.26
C GLU A 37 9.36 15.57 -16.54
N VAL A 38 9.58 16.76 -16.00
CA VAL A 38 8.57 17.48 -15.21
C VAL A 38 7.74 18.38 -16.12
N THR A 39 6.62 17.83 -16.60
CA THR A 39 5.63 18.57 -17.39
C THR A 39 4.24 18.42 -16.76
N SER A 40 3.28 19.21 -17.22
CA SER A 40 1.86 19.07 -16.83
C SER A 40 1.19 17.85 -17.47
N THR A 41 1.77 17.29 -18.53
CA THR A 41 1.22 16.16 -19.30
C THR A 41 1.79 14.80 -18.89
N ASN A 42 2.90 14.77 -18.15
CA ASN A 42 3.50 13.53 -17.67
C ASN A 42 2.98 13.16 -16.26
N PRO A 43 2.13 12.12 -16.12
CA PRO A 43 1.60 11.71 -14.82
C PRO A 43 2.64 11.03 -13.92
N TYR A 44 3.76 10.57 -14.47
CA TYR A 44 4.80 9.86 -13.73
C TYR A 44 5.92 10.75 -13.18
N SER A 45 5.95 12.02 -13.61
CA SER A 45 6.95 13.01 -13.20
C SER A 45 7.19 13.06 -11.68
N ARG A 46 6.13 12.99 -10.87
CA ARG A 46 6.22 13.06 -9.39
C ARG A 46 6.65 11.73 -8.78
N LEU A 47 6.33 10.61 -9.41
CA LEU A 47 6.79 9.29 -8.98
C LEU A 47 8.28 9.12 -9.26
N MET A 48 8.73 9.53 -10.44
CA MET A 48 10.16 9.52 -10.81
C MET A 48 11.01 10.51 -10.01
N ALA A 49 10.39 11.50 -9.35
CA ALA A 49 11.11 12.36 -8.41
C ALA A 49 11.65 11.57 -7.20
N LEU A 50 11.00 10.47 -6.79
CA LEU A 50 11.50 9.60 -5.73
C LEU A 50 12.89 9.03 -6.05
N GLN A 51 13.15 8.76 -7.33
CA GLN A 51 14.47 8.31 -7.79
C GLN A 51 15.50 9.44 -7.74
N LYS A 52 15.13 10.66 -8.15
CA LYS A 52 16.02 11.82 -8.03
C LYS A 52 16.34 12.20 -6.59
N MET A 53 15.42 11.92 -5.67
CA MET A 53 15.59 12.14 -4.22
C MET A 53 16.34 11.00 -3.53
N GLY A 54 16.76 9.95 -4.25
CA GLY A 54 17.47 8.80 -3.67
C GLY A 54 16.60 7.91 -2.77
N VAL A 55 15.27 8.02 -2.85
CA VAL A 55 14.35 7.18 -2.06
C VAL A 55 14.19 5.80 -2.71
N VAL A 56 14.13 5.75 -4.04
CA VAL A 56 13.98 4.51 -4.81
C VAL A 56 14.99 4.51 -5.95
N GLU A 57 15.93 3.57 -5.97
CA GLU A 57 17.00 3.55 -6.97
C GLU A 57 16.50 3.45 -8.41
N ASN A 58 15.49 2.61 -8.66
CA ASN A 58 14.92 2.41 -9.99
C ASN A 58 13.40 2.28 -9.93
N TYR A 59 12.71 3.42 -9.94
CA TYR A 59 11.24 3.43 -9.88
C TYR A 59 10.61 2.77 -11.11
N ALA A 60 11.25 2.86 -12.28
CA ALA A 60 10.71 2.33 -13.54
C ALA A 60 10.48 0.81 -13.51
N GLN A 61 11.19 0.07 -12.64
CA GLN A 61 10.99 -1.38 -12.44
C GLN A 61 9.56 -1.75 -12.04
N ILE A 62 8.77 -0.81 -11.50
CA ILE A 62 7.35 -1.06 -11.17
C ILE A 62 6.54 -1.54 -12.39
N ARG A 63 6.94 -1.12 -13.60
CA ARG A 63 6.32 -1.52 -14.88
C ARG A 63 6.57 -2.96 -15.27
N GLU A 64 7.54 -3.62 -14.65
CA GLU A 64 7.89 -5.02 -14.89
C GLU A 64 7.23 -5.95 -13.87
N LYS A 65 6.59 -5.39 -12.83
CA LYS A 65 5.95 -6.18 -11.77
C LYS A 65 4.49 -6.48 -12.10
N ALA A 66 4.02 -7.61 -11.58
CA ALA A 66 2.62 -8.02 -11.64
C ALA A 66 2.09 -8.24 -10.22
N VAL A 67 0.83 -7.84 -9.97
CA VAL A 67 0.14 -8.07 -8.71
C VAL A 67 -1.22 -8.71 -8.99
N ALA A 68 -1.62 -9.68 -8.18
CA ALA A 68 -2.97 -10.22 -8.16
C ALA A 68 -3.71 -9.70 -6.93
N ILE A 69 -4.96 -9.26 -7.10
CA ILE A 69 -5.85 -8.82 -6.02
C ILE A 69 -7.06 -9.74 -6.00
N VAL A 70 -7.29 -10.37 -4.86
CA VAL A 70 -8.47 -11.19 -4.59
C VAL A 70 -9.40 -10.40 -3.67
N GLY A 71 -10.59 -10.07 -4.18
CA GLY A 71 -11.57 -9.21 -3.53
C GLY A 71 -11.39 -7.74 -3.89
N LEU A 72 -12.38 -7.18 -4.58
CA LEU A 72 -12.53 -5.76 -4.93
C LEU A 72 -13.62 -5.10 -4.09
N GLY A 73 -13.59 -5.36 -2.78
CA GLY A 73 -14.40 -4.65 -1.79
C GLY A 73 -13.84 -3.26 -1.48
N GLY A 74 -14.06 -2.79 -0.24
CA GLY A 74 -13.63 -1.45 0.18
C GLY A 74 -12.11 -1.25 0.17
N VAL A 75 -11.34 -2.25 0.61
CA VAL A 75 -9.87 -2.18 0.65
C VAL A 75 -9.27 -2.48 -0.73
N GLY A 76 -9.67 -3.59 -1.34
CA GLY A 76 -9.06 -4.08 -2.58
C GLY A 76 -9.26 -3.16 -3.78
N SER A 77 -10.42 -2.48 -3.89
CA SER A 77 -10.67 -1.52 -4.97
C SER A 77 -9.78 -0.28 -4.88
N VAL A 78 -9.60 0.26 -3.67
CA VAL A 78 -8.69 1.39 -3.40
C VAL A 78 -7.23 0.97 -3.62
N ALA A 79 -6.86 -0.24 -3.18
CA ALA A 79 -5.51 -0.78 -3.41
C ALA A 79 -5.22 -0.94 -4.91
N ALA A 80 -6.18 -1.42 -5.69
CA ALA A 80 -6.09 -1.52 -7.15
C ALA A 80 -5.87 -0.15 -7.80
N GLU A 81 -6.65 0.86 -7.39
CA GLU A 81 -6.50 2.23 -7.88
C GLU A 81 -5.11 2.80 -7.57
N MET A 82 -4.62 2.63 -6.34
CA MET A 82 -3.30 3.12 -5.94
C MET A 82 -2.19 2.47 -6.77
N LEU A 83 -2.21 1.13 -6.93
CA LEU A 83 -1.21 0.42 -7.74
C LEU A 83 -1.25 0.84 -9.22
N VAL A 84 -2.45 1.04 -9.78
CA VAL A 84 -2.64 1.53 -11.15
C VAL A 84 -2.08 2.95 -11.31
N ARG A 85 -2.32 3.84 -10.35
CA ARG A 85 -1.75 5.20 -10.34
C ARG A 85 -0.24 5.20 -10.16
N CYS A 86 0.33 4.24 -9.42
CA CYS A 86 1.78 4.03 -9.33
C CYS A 86 2.40 3.48 -10.61
N GLY A 87 1.59 3.02 -11.57
CA GLY A 87 2.06 2.50 -12.84
C GLY A 87 2.53 1.05 -12.77
N ILE A 88 1.91 0.20 -11.95
CA ILE A 88 2.18 -1.25 -11.97
C ILE A 88 2.11 -1.82 -13.39
N GLY A 89 2.96 -2.78 -13.71
CA GLY A 89 3.00 -3.40 -15.05
C GLY A 89 1.70 -4.13 -15.41
N ARG A 90 1.31 -5.06 -14.54
CA ARG A 90 0.11 -5.89 -14.70
C ARG A 90 -0.65 -6.03 -13.38
N LEU A 91 -1.97 -5.97 -13.47
CA LEU A 91 -2.86 -6.19 -12.34
C LEU A 91 -3.93 -7.23 -12.71
N ILE A 92 -3.99 -8.31 -11.93
CA ILE A 92 -4.93 -9.42 -12.10
C ILE A 92 -5.99 -9.31 -10.99
N LEU A 93 -7.26 -9.27 -11.37
CA LEU A 93 -8.37 -8.96 -10.47
C LEU A 93 -9.31 -10.15 -10.35
N PHE A 94 -9.57 -10.61 -9.13
CA PHE A 94 -10.53 -11.66 -8.84
C PHE A 94 -11.61 -11.15 -7.88
N ASP A 95 -12.88 -11.19 -8.27
CA ASP A 95 -14.02 -10.95 -7.40
C ASP A 95 -15.28 -11.55 -8.07
N TYR A 96 -16.15 -12.19 -7.30
CA TYR A 96 -17.37 -12.83 -7.82
C TYR A 96 -18.63 -11.98 -7.63
N ASP A 97 -18.56 -10.91 -6.83
CA ASP A 97 -19.69 -10.07 -6.47
C ASP A 97 -20.02 -9.03 -7.55
N LYS A 98 -21.20 -8.45 -7.41
CA LYS A 98 -21.66 -7.29 -8.16
C LYS A 98 -21.56 -6.01 -7.32
N VAL A 99 -21.55 -4.88 -8.01
CA VAL A 99 -21.66 -3.56 -7.38
C VAL A 99 -23.09 -3.36 -6.90
N GLU A 100 -23.25 -3.03 -5.63
CA GLU A 100 -24.54 -2.72 -5.01
C GLU A 100 -24.56 -1.27 -4.51
N LEU A 101 -25.76 -0.68 -4.39
CA LEU A 101 -25.90 0.67 -3.85
C LEU A 101 -25.42 0.74 -2.39
N ALA A 102 -25.54 -0.36 -1.64
CA ALA A 102 -25.01 -0.49 -0.28
C ALA A 102 -23.48 -0.37 -0.20
N ASN A 103 -22.76 -0.43 -1.33
CA ASN A 103 -21.30 -0.23 -1.35
C ASN A 103 -20.89 1.24 -1.48
N MET A 104 -21.83 2.17 -1.69
CA MET A 104 -21.54 3.60 -1.94
C MET A 104 -21.07 4.38 -0.71
N ASN A 105 -21.11 3.77 0.48
CA ASN A 105 -20.46 4.33 1.67
C ASN A 105 -18.92 4.13 1.64
N ARG A 106 -18.43 3.37 0.66
CA ARG A 106 -17.01 3.07 0.44
C ARG A 106 -16.51 3.84 -0.79
N LEU A 107 -15.19 3.89 -0.94
CA LEU A 107 -14.56 4.55 -2.06
C LEU A 107 -14.68 3.71 -3.35
N PHE A 108 -14.20 4.30 -4.45
CA PHE A 108 -14.01 3.69 -5.77
C PHE A 108 -15.26 3.53 -6.66
N PHE A 109 -16.24 2.70 -6.29
CA PHE A 109 -17.41 2.46 -7.15
C PHE A 109 -18.39 3.63 -7.14
N GLN A 110 -19.12 3.77 -8.25
CA GLN A 110 -20.07 4.87 -8.44
C GLN A 110 -21.51 4.34 -8.66
N PRO A 111 -22.56 5.15 -8.38
CA PRO A 111 -23.94 4.69 -8.46
C PRO A 111 -24.37 4.16 -9.84
N HIS A 112 -23.81 4.70 -10.93
CA HIS A 112 -24.11 4.25 -12.29
C HIS A 112 -23.56 2.86 -12.63
N GLN A 113 -22.68 2.31 -11.78
CA GLN A 113 -22.05 0.99 -11.97
C GLN A 113 -22.83 -0.14 -11.28
N VAL A 114 -23.92 0.18 -10.55
CA VAL A 114 -24.73 -0.82 -9.84
C VAL A 114 -25.23 -1.90 -10.80
N GLY A 115 -25.09 -3.16 -10.39
CA GLY A 115 -25.47 -4.34 -11.18
C GLY A 115 -24.38 -4.92 -12.09
N LEU A 116 -23.30 -4.16 -12.35
CA LEU A 116 -22.09 -4.69 -12.99
C LEU A 116 -21.34 -5.61 -12.02
N SER A 117 -20.56 -6.57 -12.55
CA SER A 117 -19.59 -7.27 -11.69
C SER A 117 -18.54 -6.28 -11.20
N LYS A 118 -18.04 -6.47 -9.98
CA LYS A 118 -17.02 -5.60 -9.39
C LYS A 118 -15.77 -5.55 -10.25
N VAL A 119 -15.34 -6.70 -10.79
CA VAL A 119 -14.15 -6.76 -11.66
C VAL A 119 -14.34 -5.98 -12.97
N GLN A 120 -15.51 -6.04 -13.61
CA GLN A 120 -15.78 -5.29 -14.85
C GLN A 120 -15.87 -3.78 -14.59
N ALA A 121 -16.57 -3.39 -13.52
CA ALA A 121 -16.68 -1.98 -13.14
C ALA A 121 -15.31 -1.40 -12.77
N ALA A 122 -14.47 -2.18 -12.06
CA ALA A 122 -13.12 -1.77 -11.71
C ALA A 122 -12.20 -1.67 -12.92
N GLU A 123 -12.18 -2.68 -13.80
CA GLU A 123 -11.36 -2.67 -15.01
C GLU A 123 -11.66 -1.44 -15.88
N ALA A 124 -12.94 -1.13 -16.11
CA ALA A 124 -13.34 0.04 -16.89
C ALA A 124 -12.84 1.36 -16.27
N THR A 125 -12.96 1.52 -14.95
CA THR A 125 -12.46 2.71 -14.23
C THR A 125 -10.93 2.79 -14.27
N LEU A 126 -10.24 1.70 -13.95
CA LEU A 126 -8.78 1.64 -13.85
C LEU A 126 -8.10 1.86 -15.20
N GLN A 127 -8.67 1.31 -16.28
CA GLN A 127 -8.17 1.51 -17.64
C GLN A 127 -8.23 2.99 -18.08
N LEU A 128 -9.25 3.73 -17.61
CA LEU A 128 -9.36 5.18 -17.83
C LEU A 128 -8.34 5.96 -16.99
N ILE A 129 -8.06 5.51 -15.76
CA ILE A 129 -7.08 6.14 -14.87
C ILE A 129 -5.66 6.00 -15.43
N ASN A 130 -5.26 4.79 -15.83
CA ASN A 130 -3.93 4.56 -16.39
C ASN A 130 -3.95 3.46 -17.47
N PRO A 131 -3.98 3.82 -18.76
CA PRO A 131 -4.05 2.84 -19.84
C PRO A 131 -2.75 2.08 -20.07
N ASP A 132 -1.66 2.44 -19.37
CA ASP A 132 -0.37 1.76 -19.48
C ASP A 132 -0.38 0.42 -18.76
N VAL A 133 -1.26 0.24 -17.78
CA VAL A 133 -1.34 -0.98 -16.97
C VAL A 133 -2.05 -2.08 -17.75
N SER A 134 -1.50 -3.30 -17.73
CA SER A 134 -2.18 -4.49 -18.25
C SER A 134 -3.17 -5.00 -17.21
N LEU A 135 -4.47 -4.87 -17.47
CA LEU A 135 -5.53 -5.37 -16.59
C LEU A 135 -6.02 -6.73 -17.08
N GLU A 136 -6.32 -7.62 -16.13
CA GLU A 136 -6.95 -8.91 -16.38
C GLU A 136 -7.98 -9.17 -15.29
N SER A 137 -9.23 -9.42 -15.67
CA SER A 137 -10.36 -9.54 -14.74
C SER A 137 -10.98 -10.94 -14.78
N HIS A 138 -11.27 -11.49 -13.59
CA HIS A 138 -11.81 -12.83 -13.39
C HIS A 138 -13.02 -12.76 -12.44
N ASN A 139 -14.22 -12.98 -13.00
CA ASN A 139 -15.48 -12.90 -12.27
C ASN A 139 -15.95 -14.28 -11.79
N TYR A 140 -15.28 -14.84 -10.77
CA TYR A 140 -15.66 -16.12 -10.18
C TYR A 140 -15.16 -16.28 -8.75
N ASP A 141 -15.81 -17.18 -8.00
CA ASP A 141 -15.42 -17.51 -6.63
C ASP A 141 -14.24 -18.50 -6.66
N ILE A 142 -13.09 -18.05 -6.14
CA ILE A 142 -11.85 -18.85 -6.12
C ILE A 142 -11.91 -20.05 -5.18
N THR A 143 -12.90 -20.12 -4.30
CA THR A 143 -13.04 -21.20 -3.30
C THR A 143 -13.73 -22.44 -3.87
N LEU A 144 -14.37 -22.32 -5.04
CA LEU A 144 -14.97 -23.46 -5.74
C LEU A 144 -13.88 -24.27 -6.45
N VAL A 145 -13.94 -25.60 -6.33
CA VAL A 145 -12.90 -26.52 -6.82
C VAL A 145 -12.54 -26.26 -8.29
N ASP A 146 -13.55 -26.20 -9.17
CA ASP A 146 -13.34 -25.98 -10.61
C ASP A 146 -12.68 -24.63 -10.92
N ASN A 147 -12.96 -23.61 -10.11
CA ASN A 147 -12.40 -22.27 -10.26
C ASN A 147 -11.01 -22.15 -9.66
N PHE A 148 -10.68 -22.95 -8.66
CA PHE A 148 -9.38 -22.90 -8.00
C PHE A 148 -8.25 -23.35 -8.93
N ASP A 149 -8.49 -24.38 -9.75
CA ASP A 149 -7.52 -24.81 -10.77
C ASP A 149 -7.29 -23.72 -11.83
N ALA A 150 -8.36 -23.03 -12.25
CA ALA A 150 -8.25 -21.89 -13.15
C ALA A 150 -7.46 -20.73 -12.51
N PHE A 151 -7.74 -20.41 -11.24
CA PHE A 151 -7.02 -19.40 -10.46
C PHE A 151 -5.52 -19.72 -10.37
N LEU A 152 -5.16 -20.95 -10.01
CA LEU A 152 -3.76 -21.39 -9.95
C LEU A 152 -3.08 -21.33 -11.32
N THR A 153 -3.79 -21.69 -12.38
CA THR A 153 -3.28 -21.62 -13.75
C THR A 153 -2.97 -20.17 -14.13
N THR A 154 -3.87 -19.24 -13.83
CA THR A 154 -3.67 -17.81 -14.06
C THR A 154 -2.44 -17.28 -13.31
N LEU A 155 -2.26 -17.67 -12.04
CA LEU A 155 -1.12 -17.22 -11.23
C LEU A 155 0.23 -17.79 -11.67
N ARG A 156 0.27 -19.04 -12.16
CA ARG A 156 1.51 -19.68 -12.65
C ARG A 156 1.99 -19.09 -13.98
N GLY A 157 1.08 -18.54 -14.79
CA GLY A 157 1.38 -18.08 -16.14
C GLY A 157 1.99 -19.19 -17.02
N ASN A 158 2.78 -18.79 -18.02
CA ASN A 158 3.42 -19.72 -18.97
C ASN A 158 4.80 -20.23 -18.51
N ALA A 159 5.25 -19.91 -17.30
CA ALA A 159 6.64 -20.11 -16.90
C ALA A 159 7.00 -21.57 -16.57
N GLY A 160 6.02 -22.45 -16.35
CA GLY A 160 6.24 -23.87 -16.06
C GLY A 160 7.01 -24.17 -14.77
N THR A 161 7.47 -23.15 -14.06
CA THR A 161 8.20 -23.23 -12.80
C THR A 161 7.29 -22.85 -11.62
N PRO A 162 7.49 -23.45 -10.43
CA PRO A 162 6.81 -23.00 -9.22
C PRO A 162 7.14 -21.53 -8.95
N VAL A 163 6.10 -20.71 -8.80
CA VAL A 163 6.25 -19.32 -8.36
C VAL A 163 6.04 -19.29 -6.86
N ASP A 164 7.03 -18.78 -6.11
CA ASP A 164 6.84 -18.49 -4.69
C ASP A 164 5.88 -17.30 -4.57
N LEU A 165 4.63 -17.58 -4.21
CA LEU A 165 3.61 -16.57 -3.98
C LEU A 165 3.86 -15.92 -2.62
N VAL A 166 4.25 -14.65 -2.66
CA VAL A 166 4.24 -13.76 -1.51
C VAL A 166 2.96 -12.96 -1.59
N TRP A 167 2.13 -13.02 -0.54
CA TRP A 167 0.87 -12.30 -0.53
C TRP A 167 0.72 -11.43 0.71
N PHE A 168 -0.07 -10.38 0.55
CA PHE A 168 -0.48 -9.50 1.64
C PHE A 168 -1.95 -9.77 1.92
N GLU A 169 -2.26 -10.08 3.16
CA GLU A 169 -3.63 -10.10 3.65
C GLU A 169 -3.95 -8.77 4.33
N SER A 170 -5.20 -8.36 4.29
CA SER A 170 -5.66 -7.18 5.02
C SER A 170 -7.06 -7.38 5.55
N GLY A 171 -7.28 -6.88 6.76
CA GLY A 171 -8.56 -6.97 7.45
C GLY A 171 -8.99 -5.64 8.04
N VAL A 172 -10.30 -5.45 8.14
CA VAL A 172 -10.94 -4.35 8.86
C VAL A 172 -11.94 -4.96 9.84
N SER A 173 -11.98 -4.47 11.07
CA SER A 173 -12.91 -4.97 12.09
C SER A 173 -14.37 -4.65 11.75
N GLU A 174 -15.29 -5.42 12.32
CA GLU A 174 -16.73 -5.25 12.09
C GLU A 174 -17.28 -3.91 12.60
N ASP A 175 -16.60 -3.27 13.55
CA ASP A 175 -16.93 -1.93 14.05
C ASP A 175 -16.28 -0.80 13.22
N ALA A 176 -15.46 -1.14 12.23
CA ALA A 176 -14.67 -0.25 11.39
C ALA A 176 -13.64 0.63 12.12
N LEU A 177 -13.33 0.37 13.39
CA LEU A 177 -12.39 1.16 14.19
C LEU A 177 -10.99 0.55 14.32
N SER A 178 -10.75 -0.60 13.69
CA SER A 178 -9.41 -1.17 13.59
C SER A 178 -9.19 -1.85 12.24
N CYS A 179 -7.93 -1.92 11.83
CA CYS A 179 -7.52 -2.61 10.62
C CYS A 179 -6.09 -3.13 10.74
N HIS A 180 -5.73 -4.04 9.85
CA HIS A 180 -4.37 -4.56 9.75
C HIS A 180 -4.05 -5.01 8.33
N PHE A 181 -2.76 -5.16 8.07
CA PHE A 181 -2.28 -6.01 6.98
C PHE A 181 -1.15 -6.92 7.47
N GLN A 182 -1.02 -8.07 6.82
CA GLN A 182 0.02 -9.05 7.10
C GLN A 182 0.70 -9.49 5.81
N LEU A 183 2.03 -9.45 5.78
CA LEU A 183 2.86 -10.08 4.77
C LEU A 183 3.02 -11.57 5.10
N MET A 184 2.53 -12.42 4.21
CA MET A 184 2.74 -13.87 4.26
C MET A 184 3.77 -14.26 3.21
N TYR A 185 4.96 -14.58 3.69
CA TYR A 185 6.06 -15.11 2.90
C TYR A 185 6.31 -16.54 3.38
N PRO A 186 5.85 -17.57 2.63
CA PRO A 186 5.89 -18.96 3.04
C PRO A 186 7.25 -19.41 3.59
N GLY A 187 7.24 -19.97 4.80
CA GLY A 187 8.45 -20.44 5.49
C GLY A 187 9.27 -19.34 6.18
N ARG A 188 9.02 -18.06 5.89
CA ARG A 188 9.74 -16.90 6.47
C ARG A 188 8.89 -16.16 7.50
N THR A 189 7.63 -15.86 7.20
CA THR A 189 6.66 -15.25 8.12
C THR A 189 5.51 -16.20 8.42
N ALA A 190 4.74 -15.91 9.47
CA ALA A 190 3.54 -16.67 9.80
C ALA A 190 2.56 -16.71 8.61
N CYS A 191 2.11 -17.91 8.24
CA CYS A 191 0.94 -18.05 7.37
C CYS A 191 -0.35 -17.92 8.21
N PHE A 192 -1.50 -17.86 7.55
CA PHE A 192 -2.80 -17.77 8.21
C PHE A 192 -3.03 -18.90 9.22
N GLU A 193 -2.65 -20.14 8.87
CA GLU A 193 -2.81 -21.33 9.72
C GLU A 193 -1.75 -21.43 10.84
N CYS A 194 -0.75 -20.56 10.87
CA CYS A 194 0.17 -20.46 12.01
C CYS A 194 -0.51 -19.84 13.23
N MET A 195 -1.47 -18.94 13.00
CA MET A 195 -2.22 -18.22 14.01
C MET A 195 -3.69 -18.09 13.58
N PRO A 196 -4.42 -19.22 13.48
CA PRO A 196 -5.80 -19.19 13.01
C PRO A 196 -6.68 -18.45 14.02
N PRO A 197 -7.66 -17.64 13.56
CA PRO A 197 -8.64 -17.04 14.47
C PRO A 197 -9.46 -18.15 15.14
N LEU A 198 -10.03 -17.84 16.31
CA LEU A 198 -10.76 -18.81 17.14
C LEU A 198 -11.82 -19.61 16.36
N VAL A 199 -12.54 -18.95 15.46
CA VAL A 199 -13.58 -19.59 14.63
C VAL A 199 -13.02 -20.68 13.72
N VAL A 200 -11.84 -20.46 13.14
CA VAL A 200 -11.14 -21.45 12.31
C VAL A 200 -10.54 -22.54 13.17
N ALA A 201 -9.87 -22.18 14.27
CA ALA A 201 -9.27 -23.14 15.20
C ALA A 201 -10.30 -24.09 15.84
N ALA A 202 -11.53 -23.61 16.06
CA ALA A 202 -12.64 -24.40 16.58
C ALA A 202 -13.36 -25.25 15.52
N GLY A 203 -12.96 -25.18 14.25
CA GLY A 203 -13.62 -25.88 13.14
C GLY A 203 -15.01 -25.33 12.80
N LEU A 204 -15.32 -24.10 13.23
CA LEU A 204 -16.55 -23.40 12.90
C LEU A 204 -16.41 -22.77 11.51
N ASN A 205 -16.40 -23.63 10.49
CA ASN A 205 -16.09 -23.23 9.11
C ASN A 205 -17.23 -22.46 8.44
N ASP A 206 -18.44 -22.48 9.00
CA ASP A 206 -19.57 -21.73 8.46
C ASP A 206 -19.75 -20.40 9.20
N THR A 207 -19.12 -19.35 8.68
CA THR A 207 -19.30 -17.98 9.17
C THR A 207 -20.75 -17.48 9.05
N LYS A 208 -21.62 -18.15 8.30
CA LYS A 208 -23.05 -17.84 8.25
C LYS A 208 -23.74 -18.13 9.59
N VAL A 209 -23.17 -19.01 10.42
CA VAL A 209 -23.68 -19.26 11.78
C VAL A 209 -23.50 -18.03 12.68
N LEU A 210 -22.50 -17.18 12.40
CA LEU A 210 -22.20 -15.97 13.17
C LEU A 210 -22.97 -14.74 12.68
N LYS A 211 -23.31 -14.69 11.39
CA LYS A 211 -24.03 -13.56 10.79
C LYS A 211 -25.53 -13.69 11.04
N ARG A 212 -26.10 -12.70 11.72
CA ARG A 212 -27.56 -12.57 11.88
C ARG A 212 -28.15 -11.83 10.69
N ASP A 213 -29.27 -12.30 10.19
CA ASP A 213 -30.01 -11.63 9.12
C ASP A 213 -30.36 -10.19 9.50
N GLY A 214 -30.09 -9.24 8.60
CA GLY A 214 -30.33 -7.81 8.80
C GLY A 214 -29.22 -7.05 9.56
N VAL A 215 -28.15 -7.72 10.01
CA VAL A 215 -26.98 -7.07 10.62
C VAL A 215 -25.84 -7.01 9.60
N CYS A 216 -25.42 -5.79 9.24
CA CYS A 216 -24.24 -5.57 8.40
C CYS A 216 -23.06 -5.12 9.26
N ALA A 217 -21.86 -5.57 8.91
CA ALA A 217 -20.64 -5.02 9.49
C ALA A 217 -20.58 -3.51 9.22
N ALA A 218 -20.29 -2.72 10.23
CA ALA A 218 -20.01 -1.31 10.05
C ALA A 218 -18.79 -1.17 9.15
N SER A 219 -18.78 -0.14 8.31
CA SER A 219 -17.71 0.01 7.34
C SER A 219 -17.48 1.50 7.05
N LEU A 220 -16.25 1.96 7.34
CA LEU A 220 -15.85 3.35 7.19
C LEU A 220 -14.84 3.50 6.04
N PRO A 221 -15.07 4.44 5.11
CA PRO A 221 -14.16 4.67 3.99
C PRO A 221 -12.77 5.12 4.46
N THR A 222 -12.67 5.78 5.61
CA THR A 222 -11.40 6.23 6.21
C THR A 222 -10.52 5.05 6.60
N THR A 223 -11.04 4.11 7.39
CA THR A 223 -10.30 2.92 7.85
C THR A 223 -9.86 2.05 6.67
N MET A 224 -10.73 1.92 5.65
CA MET A 224 -10.41 1.21 4.41
C MET A 224 -9.29 1.89 3.62
N ALA A 225 -9.33 3.22 3.50
CA ALA A 225 -8.29 3.97 2.81
C ALA A 225 -6.93 3.91 3.53
N ILE A 226 -6.94 3.95 4.87
CA ILE A 226 -5.73 3.82 5.69
C ILE A 226 -5.08 2.46 5.46
N VAL A 227 -5.84 1.37 5.61
CA VAL A 227 -5.27 0.02 5.43
C VAL A 227 -4.85 -0.23 3.98
N ALA A 228 -5.63 0.21 2.99
CA ALA A 228 -5.27 0.08 1.58
C ALA A 228 -3.98 0.85 1.26
N GLY A 229 -3.88 2.10 1.72
CA GLY A 229 -2.70 2.95 1.51
C GLY A 229 -1.45 2.38 2.14
N LEU A 230 -1.53 1.95 3.41
CA LEU A 230 -0.38 1.39 4.11
C LEU A 230 0.02 0.00 3.56
N MET A 231 -0.95 -0.82 3.17
CA MET A 231 -0.70 -2.10 2.51
C MET A 231 -0.01 -1.89 1.15
N VAL A 232 -0.53 -1.01 0.29
CA VAL A 232 0.10 -0.71 -1.01
C VAL A 232 1.48 -0.08 -0.81
N GLN A 233 1.67 0.79 0.18
CA GLN A 233 2.99 1.29 0.53
C GLN A 233 3.95 0.15 0.89
N ASN A 234 3.48 -0.87 1.61
CA ASN A 234 4.28 -2.04 1.94
C ASN A 234 4.58 -2.93 0.72
N VAL A 235 3.62 -3.06 -0.21
CA VAL A 235 3.84 -3.70 -1.52
C VAL A 235 4.90 -2.97 -2.33
N LEU A 236 4.86 -1.63 -2.38
CA LEU A 236 5.87 -0.83 -3.10
C LEU A 236 7.26 -1.00 -2.47
N LYS A 237 7.37 -0.90 -1.13
CA LYS A 237 8.64 -1.15 -0.42
C LYS A 237 9.21 -2.53 -0.77
N PHE A 238 8.35 -3.55 -0.80
CA PHE A 238 8.73 -4.91 -1.15
C PHE A 238 9.15 -5.08 -2.62
N LEU A 239 8.40 -4.50 -3.56
CA LEU A 239 8.66 -4.66 -5.00
C LEU A 239 9.84 -3.84 -5.52
N LEU A 240 10.09 -2.69 -4.90
CA LEU A 240 11.10 -1.71 -5.32
C LEU A 240 12.28 -1.62 -4.34
N ASN A 241 12.35 -2.50 -3.35
CA ASN A 241 13.45 -2.65 -2.40
C ASN A 241 13.86 -1.32 -1.72
N PHE A 242 12.90 -0.60 -1.15
CA PHE A 242 13.18 0.62 -0.39
C PHE A 242 12.49 0.62 0.96
N GLY A 243 13.05 1.37 1.91
CA GLY A 243 12.54 1.42 3.28
C GLY A 243 12.54 0.05 3.97
N GLU A 244 11.79 -0.05 5.07
CA GLU A 244 11.66 -1.27 5.84
C GLU A 244 10.28 -1.89 5.62
N VAL A 245 10.20 -3.12 5.11
CA VAL A 245 8.93 -3.82 4.91
C VAL A 245 8.40 -4.33 6.25
N SER A 246 7.13 -4.09 6.54
CA SER A 246 6.50 -4.60 7.76
C SER A 246 5.94 -6.00 7.52
N SER A 247 6.22 -6.95 8.40
CA SER A 247 5.62 -8.29 8.33
C SER A 247 4.15 -8.28 8.81
N TYR A 248 3.85 -7.51 9.86
CA TYR A 248 2.49 -7.20 10.30
C TYR A 248 2.39 -5.74 10.71
N PHE A 249 1.26 -5.13 10.38
CA PHE A 249 0.92 -3.78 10.79
C PHE A 249 -0.55 -3.73 11.20
N GLY A 250 -0.84 -3.21 12.39
CA GLY A 250 -2.19 -2.94 12.86
C GLY A 250 -2.39 -1.46 13.19
N TYR A 251 -3.60 -0.96 12.97
CA TYR A 251 -4.03 0.39 13.33
C TYR A 251 -5.36 0.36 14.07
N GLY A 252 -5.40 1.01 15.24
CA GLY A 252 -6.61 1.26 16.02
C GLY A 252 -7.03 2.71 15.89
N ALA A 253 -8.07 2.97 15.10
CA ALA A 253 -8.55 4.31 14.75
C ALA A 253 -9.12 5.08 15.94
N ALA A 254 -9.62 4.39 16.97
CA ALA A 254 -10.21 5.04 18.14
C ALA A 254 -9.18 5.81 19.00
N LYS A 255 -7.90 5.45 18.93
CA LYS A 255 -6.81 6.02 19.75
C LYS A 255 -5.54 6.31 18.94
N ASP A 256 -5.65 6.29 17.61
CA ASP A 256 -4.52 6.40 16.68
C ASP A 256 -3.34 5.48 17.03
N THR A 257 -3.64 4.27 17.52
CA THR A 257 -2.60 3.35 17.99
C THR A 257 -2.08 2.51 16.83
N VAL A 258 -0.76 2.47 16.68
CA VAL A 258 -0.07 1.67 15.66
C VAL A 258 0.63 0.50 16.32
N TYR A 259 0.47 -0.69 15.74
CA TYR A 259 1.13 -1.92 16.18
C TYR A 259 1.98 -2.47 15.02
N ARG A 260 3.26 -2.71 15.27
CA ARG A 260 4.15 -3.43 14.35
C ARG A 260 4.71 -4.63 15.10
N VAL A 261 4.55 -5.81 14.52
CA VAL A 261 4.90 -7.08 15.17
C VAL A 261 5.53 -7.98 14.12
N ASP A 262 6.58 -8.70 14.49
CA ASP A 262 7.12 -9.76 13.65
C ASP A 262 6.47 -11.11 13.96
N LEU A 263 5.56 -11.52 13.09
CA LEU A 263 4.87 -12.80 13.21
C LEU A 263 5.73 -13.92 12.59
N ARG A 264 6.28 -14.77 13.46
CA ARG A 264 7.09 -15.93 13.05
C ARG A 264 6.22 -17.15 12.71
N PRO A 265 6.64 -18.00 11.76
CA PRO A 265 5.97 -19.27 11.49
C PRO A 265 5.87 -20.15 12.74
N ASN A 266 4.71 -20.79 12.92
CA ASN A 266 4.55 -21.82 13.94
C ASN A 266 5.26 -23.12 13.48
N PRO A 267 6.26 -23.64 14.21
CA PRO A 267 6.95 -24.89 13.86
C PRO A 267 6.02 -26.12 13.81
N LEU A 268 4.89 -26.04 14.51
CA LEU A 268 3.84 -27.05 14.59
C LEU A 268 2.56 -26.61 13.84
N CYS A 269 2.65 -25.66 12.90
CA CYS A 269 1.51 -25.23 12.08
C CYS A 269 0.78 -26.44 11.49
N ALA A 270 -0.56 -26.42 11.46
CA ALA A 270 -1.36 -27.55 10.98
C ALA A 270 -1.10 -27.85 9.49
N ASP A 271 -0.79 -26.82 8.69
CA ASP A 271 -0.45 -26.98 7.28
C ASP A 271 0.93 -27.62 7.08
N ALA A 272 0.94 -28.80 6.45
CA ALA A 272 2.15 -29.53 6.12
C ALA A 272 3.05 -28.79 5.13
N TRP A 273 2.45 -28.03 4.21
CA TRP A 273 3.19 -27.26 3.21
C TRP A 273 3.93 -26.09 3.88
N CYS A 274 3.28 -25.37 4.81
CA CYS A 274 3.95 -24.40 5.66
C CYS A 274 5.17 -25.00 6.38
N ARG A 275 5.02 -26.16 7.03
CA ARG A 275 6.13 -26.85 7.72
C ARG A 275 7.26 -27.25 6.76
N GLN A 276 6.92 -27.63 5.53
CA GLN A 276 7.92 -27.92 4.49
C GLN A 276 8.71 -26.66 4.09
N ARG A 277 8.02 -25.55 3.79
CA ARG A 277 8.67 -24.27 3.46
C ARG A 277 9.58 -23.76 4.58
N GLN A 278 9.19 -23.97 5.84
CA GLN A 278 10.04 -23.64 6.99
C GLN A 278 11.35 -24.45 7.04
N LYS A 279 11.33 -25.73 6.64
CA LYS A 279 12.55 -26.56 6.56
C LYS A 279 13.47 -26.06 5.45
N GLU A 280 12.90 -25.77 4.28
CA GLU A 280 13.65 -25.22 3.15
C GLU A 280 14.27 -23.87 3.49
N ARG A 281 13.53 -22.99 4.19
CA ARG A 281 14.05 -21.72 4.69
C ARG A 281 15.24 -21.91 5.64
N ARG A 282 15.15 -22.83 6.61
CA ARG A 282 16.27 -23.12 7.52
C ARG A 282 17.51 -23.60 6.76
N ALA A 283 17.34 -24.50 5.79
CA ALA A 283 18.44 -24.95 4.93
C ALA A 283 19.08 -23.78 4.16
N GLN A 284 18.27 -22.86 3.63
CA GLN A 284 18.77 -21.65 2.95
C GLN A 284 19.58 -20.74 3.88
N LEU A 285 19.14 -20.56 5.14
CA LEU A 285 19.86 -19.75 6.12
C LEU A 285 21.22 -20.35 6.46
N ILE A 286 21.28 -21.67 6.69
CA ILE A 286 22.52 -22.40 6.96
C ILE A 286 23.52 -22.24 5.81
N ILE A 287 23.05 -22.42 4.56
CA ILE A 287 23.89 -22.25 3.36
C ILE A 287 24.48 -20.83 3.27
N ARG A 288 23.74 -19.83 3.76
CA ARG A 288 24.15 -18.42 3.78
C ARG A 288 24.94 -18.02 5.03
N GLY A 289 25.19 -18.95 5.95
CA GLY A 289 25.90 -18.67 7.21
C GLY A 289 25.11 -17.81 8.20
N LEU A 290 23.78 -17.78 8.08
CA LEU A 290 22.88 -17.04 8.98
C LEU A 290 22.31 -17.97 10.07
N PRO A 291 21.99 -17.45 11.27
CA PRO A 291 21.31 -18.22 12.31
C PRO A 291 19.98 -18.82 11.83
N GLU A 292 19.63 -20.01 12.30
CA GLU A 292 18.36 -20.66 11.93
C GLU A 292 17.11 -19.89 12.40
N ASP A 293 17.25 -19.09 13.45
CA ASP A 293 16.21 -18.25 14.05
C ASP A 293 16.30 -16.78 13.62
N ALA A 294 17.09 -16.50 12.57
CA ALA A 294 17.25 -15.17 12.01
C ALA A 294 15.90 -14.55 11.59
N PRO A 295 15.78 -13.21 11.62
CA PRO A 295 14.61 -12.50 11.12
C PRO A 295 14.22 -12.93 9.70
N TRP A 296 12.94 -12.77 9.37
CA TRP A 296 12.38 -13.22 8.09
C TRP A 296 13.03 -12.52 6.87
N ASP A 297 13.54 -11.30 7.09
CA ASP A 297 14.20 -10.38 6.17
C ASP A 297 15.72 -10.27 6.40
N ALA A 298 16.33 -11.19 7.15
CA ALA A 298 17.74 -11.12 7.53
C ALA A 298 18.71 -10.86 6.36
N GLU A 299 18.41 -11.38 5.17
CA GLU A 299 19.27 -11.14 4.00
C GLU A 299 19.14 -9.71 3.45
N VAL A 300 17.94 -9.13 3.54
CA VAL A 300 17.72 -7.72 3.19
C VAL A 300 18.45 -6.85 4.21
N GLN A 301 18.31 -7.11 5.50
CA GLN A 301 19.02 -6.38 6.56
C GLN A 301 20.54 -6.43 6.37
N MET A 302 21.08 -7.59 6.02
CA MET A 302 22.51 -7.76 5.72
C MET A 302 22.94 -6.90 4.51
N SER A 303 22.15 -6.89 3.43
CA SER A 303 22.44 -6.07 2.25
C SER A 303 22.37 -4.56 2.54
N VAL A 304 21.37 -4.12 3.31
CA VAL A 304 21.21 -2.72 3.73
C VAL A 304 22.34 -2.29 4.65
N ALA A 305 22.78 -3.15 5.58
CA ALA A 305 23.92 -2.87 6.45
C ALA A 305 25.22 -2.69 5.64
N ALA A 306 25.47 -3.58 4.67
CA ALA A 306 26.63 -3.48 3.79
C ALA A 306 26.61 -2.19 2.96
N GLU A 307 25.44 -1.81 2.42
CA GLU A 307 25.30 -0.57 1.66
C GLU A 307 25.50 0.67 2.52
N ARG A 308 24.93 0.68 3.73
CA ARG A 308 25.12 1.76 4.69
C ARG A 308 26.60 1.93 5.07
N GLU A 309 27.34 0.83 5.21
CA GLU A 309 28.77 0.87 5.45
C GLU A 309 29.55 1.42 4.24
N ARG A 310 29.18 1.02 3.02
CA ARG A 310 29.77 1.57 1.79
C ARG A 310 29.58 3.09 1.70
N LEU A 311 28.34 3.55 1.87
CA LEU A 311 28.00 4.98 1.86
C LEU A 311 28.69 5.74 3.00
N ALA A 312 28.82 5.14 4.18
CA ALA A 312 29.56 5.75 5.29
C ALA A 312 31.05 5.95 4.94
N ARG A 313 31.68 4.99 4.25
CA ARG A 313 33.07 5.12 3.78
C ARG A 313 33.23 6.15 2.67
N GLU A 314 32.28 6.21 1.73
CA GLU A 314 32.26 7.23 0.67
C GLU A 314 32.07 8.64 1.25
N ASN A 315 31.13 8.80 2.19
CA ASN A 315 30.81 10.09 2.81
C ASN A 315 31.83 10.51 3.89
N ALA A 316 32.66 9.60 4.43
CA ALA A 316 33.73 9.95 5.36
C ALA A 316 34.80 10.86 4.75
N ILE A 317 34.85 10.96 3.41
CA ILE A 317 35.81 11.76 2.66
C ILE A 317 35.22 13.14 2.28
N ALA A 318 33.90 13.30 2.32
CA ALA A 318 33.22 14.55 1.98
C ALA A 318 32.96 15.39 3.25
N PRO A 319 33.09 16.72 3.19
CA PRO A 319 32.66 17.57 4.30
C PRO A 319 31.14 17.42 4.49
N LEU A 320 30.73 16.97 5.68
CA LEU A 320 29.32 16.73 6.03
C LEU A 320 28.46 18.01 5.92
N HIS A 321 29.10 19.17 6.11
CA HIS A 321 28.51 20.49 5.96
C HIS A 321 29.30 21.26 4.91
N ALA A 322 28.64 21.59 3.79
CA ALA A 322 29.24 22.41 2.75
C ALA A 322 29.59 23.81 3.26
N ASP A 323 28.76 24.35 4.15
CA ASP A 323 28.95 25.64 4.81
C ASP A 323 28.94 25.43 6.33
N ASN A 324 30.03 25.83 7.00
CA ASN A 324 30.12 25.87 8.46
C ASN A 324 30.79 27.17 8.92
N GLU A 325 30.29 28.30 8.42
CA GLU A 325 30.85 29.65 8.70
C GLU A 325 30.91 29.97 10.20
N PHE A 326 29.97 29.42 10.97
CA PHE A 326 29.86 29.63 12.42
C PHE A 326 30.68 28.62 13.25
N GLN A 327 31.49 27.78 12.61
CA GLN A 327 32.33 26.76 13.27
C GLN A 327 31.55 25.91 14.27
N ILE A 328 30.32 25.55 13.90
CA ILE A 328 29.45 24.70 14.71
C ILE A 328 30.14 23.35 14.83
N GLU A 329 30.39 22.92 16.07
CA GLU A 329 30.96 21.63 16.40
C GLU A 329 29.93 20.73 17.08
N LEU A 330 30.01 19.42 16.82
CA LEU A 330 29.17 18.43 17.49
C LEU A 330 29.82 18.10 18.85
N VAL A 331 29.32 18.69 19.93
CA VAL A 331 29.79 18.39 21.28
C VAL A 331 29.26 17.01 21.71
N GLY A 332 30.14 16.00 21.77
CA GLY A 332 29.83 14.68 22.36
C GLY A 332 29.97 13.45 21.46
N SER A 333 31.10 13.27 20.78
CA SER A 333 31.45 11.98 20.13
C SER A 333 32.75 11.37 20.65
N SER A 334 33.08 11.61 21.93
CA SER A 334 34.03 10.79 22.67
C SER A 334 33.28 9.57 23.22
N VAL A 335 33.86 8.39 23.00
CA VAL A 335 33.59 7.10 23.65
C VAL A 335 32.90 7.27 25.01
N VAL A 336 31.74 6.64 25.18
CA VAL A 336 31.04 6.59 26.46
C VAL A 336 31.95 5.87 27.45
N ASP A 337 32.70 6.61 28.25
CA ASP A 337 33.37 6.08 29.42
C ASP A 337 32.27 5.86 30.47
N GLU A 338 32.13 4.63 30.93
CA GLU A 338 31.13 4.20 31.94
C GLU A 338 31.45 4.78 33.33
N THR A 339 31.44 6.11 33.48
CA THR A 339 31.33 6.76 34.79
C THR A 339 30.73 8.15 34.63
N CYS A 340 29.40 8.25 34.64
CA CYS A 340 28.76 9.49 35.05
C CYS A 340 27.70 9.17 36.11
N SER A 341 28.04 9.61 37.31
CA SER A 341 27.31 9.55 38.55
C SER A 341 25.92 10.17 38.44
N GLU A 342 25.02 9.64 39.27
CA GLU A 342 23.72 10.19 39.65
C GLU A 342 23.81 11.70 39.89
N ASP A 343 23.37 12.53 38.93
CA ASP A 343 22.90 13.92 39.11
C ASP A 343 22.51 14.56 37.76
N ALA A 344 21.65 13.89 36.98
CA ALA A 344 20.97 14.54 35.86
C ALA A 344 19.64 15.12 36.35
N ALA A 345 19.57 16.45 36.43
CA ALA A 345 18.35 17.21 36.72
C ALA A 345 17.21 16.84 35.76
N PRO A 346 15.94 16.85 36.20
CA PRO A 346 14.84 16.39 35.38
C PRO A 346 14.64 17.32 34.17
N VAL A 347 14.34 16.70 33.04
CA VAL A 347 13.95 17.35 31.78
C VAL A 347 12.86 18.39 32.07
N ALA A 348 13.13 19.65 31.68
CA ALA A 348 12.24 20.78 31.91
C ALA A 348 10.83 20.51 31.36
N SER A 349 9.84 20.64 32.24
CA SER A 349 8.42 20.61 31.90
C SER A 349 8.05 21.74 30.93
N VAL A 350 7.18 21.42 29.97
CA VAL A 350 6.58 22.35 29.01
C VAL A 350 6.07 23.60 29.71
N VAL A 351 6.72 24.74 29.44
CA VAL A 351 6.29 26.06 29.90
C VAL A 351 5.03 26.44 29.12
N THR A 352 3.94 26.68 29.84
CA THR A 352 2.68 27.20 29.30
C THR A 352 2.84 28.62 28.79
N SER A 353 2.11 28.94 27.74
CA SER A 353 2.20 30.12 26.90
C SER A 353 1.76 31.43 27.56
N GLU A 354 2.53 31.96 28.52
CA GLU A 354 2.27 33.29 29.10
C GLU A 354 3.49 34.22 29.29
N GLU A 355 4.73 33.81 28.96
CA GLU A 355 5.92 34.63 29.25
C GLU A 355 6.87 34.86 28.05
N LEU A 356 6.36 35.33 26.92
CA LEU A 356 7.20 35.88 25.84
C LEU A 356 6.58 37.19 25.32
N ALA A 357 6.49 38.19 26.19
CA ALA A 357 6.45 39.58 25.76
C ALA A 357 7.84 40.19 25.99
N GLU A 358 8.31 40.94 24.99
CA GLU A 358 9.54 41.73 24.97
C GLU A 358 10.83 40.98 24.60
N THR A 359 11.20 41.04 23.31
CA THR A 359 12.41 41.77 22.87
C THR A 359 12.55 41.80 21.34
N GLY A 360 12.70 43.03 20.82
CA GLY A 360 13.30 43.49 19.56
C GLY A 360 13.34 42.61 18.31
N ARG A 361 12.54 42.97 17.30
CA ARG A 361 12.58 42.45 15.93
C ARG A 361 13.32 43.45 15.02
N SER A 362 14.34 43.02 14.29
CA SER A 362 14.93 43.78 13.17
C SER A 362 14.21 43.44 11.87
N ASP A 363 13.88 44.48 11.11
CA ASP A 363 13.08 44.46 9.89
C ASP A 363 13.85 43.88 8.69
N ASN A 364 13.28 42.86 8.04
CA ASN A 364 13.51 42.59 6.62
C ASN A 364 12.14 42.52 5.92
N LYS A 365 11.75 43.60 5.25
CA LYS A 365 10.50 43.74 4.52
C LYS A 365 10.59 43.06 3.14
N VAL A 366 9.87 41.96 2.97
CA VAL A 366 9.39 41.49 1.67
C VAL A 366 8.01 42.12 1.47
N SER A 367 7.76 42.79 0.34
CA SER A 367 6.48 43.46 0.09
C SER A 367 5.36 42.44 -0.03
N ASN A 368 4.39 42.53 0.88
CA ASN A 368 3.30 41.60 1.05
C ASN A 368 2.00 42.32 0.67
N ASP A 369 1.79 42.57 -0.63
CA ASP A 369 0.56 43.22 -1.16
C ASP A 369 -0.62 42.23 -1.22
N GLY A 370 -0.67 41.25 -0.31
CA GLY A 370 -1.76 40.30 -0.14
C GLY A 370 -2.46 40.49 1.20
N PRO A 371 -3.75 40.10 1.31
CA PRO A 371 -4.44 40.15 2.59
C PRO A 371 -3.69 39.33 3.63
N SER A 372 -3.60 39.86 4.85
CA SER A 372 -2.88 39.18 5.91
C SER A 372 -3.53 37.83 6.22
N LEU A 373 -2.74 36.88 6.74
CA LEU A 373 -3.27 35.60 7.25
C LEU A 373 -4.43 35.83 8.23
N TYR A 374 -4.35 36.90 9.02
CA TYR A 374 -5.39 37.29 9.97
C TYR A 374 -6.70 37.71 9.28
N GLU A 375 -6.64 38.54 8.23
CA GLU A 375 -7.82 38.93 7.44
C GLU A 375 -8.48 37.75 6.72
N LEU A 376 -7.66 36.80 6.24
CA LEU A 376 -8.16 35.57 5.64
C LEU A 376 -8.87 34.68 6.67
N MET A 377 -8.32 34.59 7.89
CA MET A 377 -8.94 33.86 9.00
C MET A 377 -10.23 34.51 9.50
N GLU A 378 -10.32 35.84 9.51
CA GLU A 378 -11.57 36.54 9.87
C GLU A 378 -12.67 36.30 8.84
N LYS A 379 -12.34 36.37 7.54
CA LYS A 379 -13.31 36.05 6.48
C LYS A 379 -13.84 34.62 6.59
N LEU A 380 -13.01 33.68 7.02
CA LEU A 380 -13.42 32.29 7.28
C LEU A 380 -14.31 32.15 8.52
N ARG A 381 -14.12 32.99 9.55
CA ARG A 381 -14.97 33.00 10.75
C ARG A 381 -16.35 33.61 10.52
N GLY A 382 -16.52 34.38 9.43
CA GLY A 382 -17.78 35.01 9.04
C GLY A 382 -18.62 34.21 8.03
N LEU A 383 -18.21 32.98 7.68
CA LEU A 383 -18.95 32.08 6.78
C LEU A 383 -19.89 31.12 7.52
#